data_AF-A0A4Q3N3J0-F1
#
_entry.id   AF-A0A4Q3N3J0-F1
#
_cell.length_a   1.000
_cell.length_b   1.000
_cell.length_c   1.000
_cell.angle_alpha   90.00
_cell.angle_beta   90.00
_cell.angle_gamma   90.00
#
_symmetry.space_group_name_H-M   'P 1'
#
loop_
_entity.id
_entity.type
_entity.pdbx_description
1 polymer ?
#
loop_
_entity_poly.entity_id
_entity_poly.type
_entity_poly.pdbx_seq_one_letter_code
_entity_poly.pdbx_strand_id
1 'polypeptide(L)'
;MNATEVFLIAMAVIFTVPYLIWRLGRTEYFAPLVVVQILAGLLLGPGILGRIFPDYYAFVFPAPVVAALNGVAWWGVILFIWIAGVELDLRRAWQHRRESGVTAALCLGTPLLFGCGAALLLLSVGGWITGFTSLCAAVSSHGAMIFDYVAPRGKSEGSSQERQLHLG
;
A
#
# COMPACT_ATOMS: atom_id res chain seq x y z
N MET A 1 7.39 21.16 -8.55
CA MET A 1 6.01 20.68 -8.77
C MET A 1 5.27 20.76 -7.44
N ASN A 2 4.03 21.23 -7.45
CA ASN A 2 3.22 21.28 -6.24
C ASN A 2 2.74 19.88 -5.83
N ALA A 3 2.51 19.65 -4.54
CA ALA A 3 2.04 18.37 -4.03
C ALA A 3 0.75 17.90 -4.71
N THR A 4 -0.14 18.85 -5.06
CA THR A 4 -1.38 18.58 -5.79
C THR A 4 -1.13 18.08 -7.21
N GLU A 5 -0.17 18.64 -7.94
CA GLU A 5 0.17 18.19 -9.29
C GLU A 5 0.70 16.76 -9.28
N VAL A 6 1.60 16.47 -8.34
CA VAL A 6 2.16 15.12 -8.17
C VAL A 6 1.09 14.12 -7.74
N PHE A 7 0.15 14.53 -6.89
CA PHE A 7 -1.01 13.70 -6.51
C PHE A 7 -1.88 13.34 -7.72
N LEU A 8 -2.21 14.32 -8.56
CA LEU A 8 -3.01 14.10 -9.77
C LEU A 8 -2.29 13.17 -10.76
N ILE A 9 -0.97 13.35 -10.92
CA ILE A 9 -0.14 12.45 -11.73
C ILE A 9 -0.15 11.04 -11.15
N ALA A 10 0.05 10.89 -9.84
CA ALA A 10 0.04 9.58 -9.18
C ALA A 10 -1.30 8.86 -9.36
N MET A 11 -2.43 9.57 -9.18
CA MET A 11 -3.76 9.00 -9.45
C MET A 11 -3.92 8.60 -10.92
N ALA A 12 -3.52 9.48 -11.84
CA ALA A 12 -3.58 9.19 -13.27
C ALA A 12 -2.76 7.94 -13.62
N VAL A 13 -1.56 7.80 -13.06
CA VAL A 13 -0.71 6.62 -13.25
C VAL A 13 -1.37 5.36 -12.69
N ILE A 14 -1.87 5.40 -11.45
CA ILE A 14 -2.50 4.25 -10.78
C ILE A 14 -3.73 3.74 -11.54
N PHE A 15 -4.54 4.62 -12.13
CA PHE A 15 -5.72 4.19 -12.91
C PHE A 15 -5.38 3.84 -14.36
N THR A 16 -4.55 4.65 -15.02
CA THR A 16 -4.32 4.55 -16.46
C THR A 16 -3.34 3.45 -16.81
N VAL A 17 -2.25 3.30 -16.07
CA VAL A 17 -1.22 2.30 -16.40
C VAL A 17 -1.77 0.87 -16.36
N PRO A 18 -2.44 0.42 -15.29
CA PRO A 18 -2.98 -0.94 -15.25
C PRO A 18 -4.10 -1.13 -16.27
N TYR A 19 -4.91 -0.09 -16.52
CA TYR A 19 -5.95 -0.13 -17.55
C TYR A 19 -5.36 -0.28 -18.95
N LEU A 20 -4.31 0.47 -19.29
CA LEU A 20 -3.62 0.35 -20.57
C LEU A 20 -2.98 -1.03 -20.73
N ILE A 21 -2.33 -1.56 -19.68
CA ILE A 21 -1.75 -2.92 -19.71
C ILE A 21 -2.84 -3.96 -19.97
N TRP A 22 -3.97 -3.88 -19.26
CA TRP A 22 -5.09 -4.81 -19.43
C TRP A 22 -5.70 -4.71 -20.84
N ARG A 23 -5.87 -3.48 -21.34
CA ARG A 23 -6.50 -3.21 -22.64
C ARG A 23 -5.60 -3.55 -23.83
N LEU A 24 -4.31 -3.22 -23.76
CA LEU A 24 -3.34 -3.49 -24.83
C LEU A 24 -2.84 -4.93 -24.79
N GLY A 25 -2.70 -5.50 -23.59
CA GLY A 25 -2.31 -6.90 -23.38
C GLY A 25 -3.40 -7.91 -23.72
N ARG A 26 -4.61 -7.44 -24.08
CA ARG A 26 -5.79 -8.27 -24.40
C ARG A 26 -6.05 -9.37 -23.37
N THR A 27 -5.78 -9.07 -22.10
CA THR A 27 -5.89 -10.02 -20.99
C THR A 27 -7.32 -10.13 -20.46
N GLU A 28 -8.30 -9.56 -21.16
CA GLU A 28 -9.71 -9.51 -20.72
C GLU A 28 -10.30 -10.91 -20.55
N TYR A 29 -9.79 -11.91 -21.27
CA TYR A 29 -10.22 -13.30 -21.15
C TYR A 29 -9.64 -14.02 -19.92
N PHE A 30 -8.44 -13.65 -19.47
CA PHE A 30 -7.71 -14.36 -18.42
C PHE A 30 -7.86 -13.74 -17.05
N ALA A 31 -7.91 -12.40 -16.97
CA ALA A 31 -7.87 -11.67 -15.72
C ALA A 31 -8.90 -10.52 -15.71
N PRO A 32 -9.74 -10.42 -14.67
CA PRO A 32 -10.51 -9.22 -14.40
C PRO A 32 -9.60 -8.01 -14.19
N LEU A 33 -10.04 -6.83 -14.62
CA LEU A 33 -9.28 -5.58 -14.49
C LEU A 33 -8.76 -5.32 -13.07
N VAL A 34 -9.57 -5.64 -12.05
CA VAL A 34 -9.20 -5.45 -10.64
C VAL A 34 -7.97 -6.27 -10.23
N VAL A 35 -7.81 -7.48 -10.79
CA VAL A 35 -6.64 -8.33 -10.50
C VAL A 35 -5.38 -7.70 -11.09
N VAL A 36 -5.46 -7.17 -12.30
CA VAL A 36 -4.34 -6.47 -12.94
C VAL A 36 -3.99 -5.19 -12.17
N GLN A 37 -4.98 -4.47 -11.67
CA GLN A 37 -4.76 -3.28 -10.83
C GLN A 37 -4.05 -3.61 -9.52
N ILE A 38 -4.44 -4.70 -8.84
CA ILE A 38 -3.76 -5.15 -7.61
C ILE A 38 -2.31 -5.52 -7.91
N LEU A 39 -2.05 -6.28 -8.98
CA LEU A 39 -0.69 -6.67 -9.38
C LEU A 39 0.16 -5.46 -9.77
N ALA A 40 -0.39 -4.54 -10.57
CA ALA A 40 0.29 -3.32 -10.96
C ALA A 40 0.55 -2.41 -9.75
N GLY A 41 -0.39 -2.30 -8.81
CA GLY A 41 -0.19 -1.59 -7.55
C GLY A 41 0.93 -2.19 -6.71
N LEU A 42 1.04 -3.53 -6.64
CA LEU A 42 2.16 -4.21 -5.97
C LEU A 42 3.50 -3.92 -6.66
N LEU A 43 3.53 -3.94 -8.00
CA LEU A 43 4.73 -3.62 -8.79
C LEU A 43 5.15 -2.16 -8.63
N LEU A 44 4.20 -1.22 -8.69
CA LEU A 44 4.42 0.23 -8.53
C LEU A 44 4.74 0.62 -7.08
N GLY A 45 4.45 -0.26 -6.11
CA GLY A 45 4.73 -0.04 -4.70
C GLY A 45 6.23 0.04 -4.38
N PRO A 46 6.56 0.46 -3.15
CA PRO A 46 7.94 0.66 -2.72
C PRO A 46 8.77 -0.64 -2.68
N GLY A 47 8.11 -1.80 -2.60
CA GLY A 47 8.78 -3.11 -2.52
C GLY A 47 9.50 -3.52 -3.80
N ILE A 48 8.97 -3.14 -4.97
CA ILE A 48 9.53 -3.51 -6.27
C ILE A 48 10.05 -2.27 -6.98
N LEU A 49 9.17 -1.34 -7.36
CA LEU A 49 9.58 -0.12 -8.05
C LEU A 49 10.50 0.75 -7.20
N GLY A 50 10.20 0.90 -5.90
CA GLY A 50 11.04 1.67 -4.98
C GLY A 50 12.45 1.10 -4.79
N ARG A 51 12.66 -0.20 -5.07
CA ARG A 51 13.98 -0.85 -4.99
C ARG A 51 14.74 -0.76 -6.31
N ILE A 52 14.06 -0.91 -7.44
CA ILE A 52 14.71 -0.90 -8.77
C ILE A 52 14.98 0.54 -9.23
N PHE A 53 14.06 1.48 -8.97
CA PHE A 53 14.12 2.88 -9.40
C PHE A 53 13.73 3.84 -8.26
N PRO A 54 14.60 4.05 -7.25
CA PRO A 54 14.29 4.85 -6.06
C PRO A 54 14.00 6.32 -6.39
N ASP A 55 14.74 6.93 -7.31
CA ASP A 55 14.59 8.34 -7.67
C ASP A 55 13.24 8.61 -8.36
N TYR A 56 12.82 7.71 -9.25
CA TYR A 56 11.53 7.82 -9.95
C TYR A 56 10.37 7.60 -8.98
N TYR A 57 10.50 6.64 -8.05
CA TYR A 57 9.51 6.40 -7.02
C TYR A 57 9.37 7.61 -6.08
N ALA A 58 10.47 8.23 -5.64
CA ALA A 58 10.44 9.41 -4.78
C ALA A 58 9.80 10.64 -5.47
N PHE A 59 9.95 10.73 -6.80
CA PHE A 59 9.33 11.78 -7.61
C PHE A 59 7.81 11.59 -7.77
N VAL A 60 7.35 10.37 -8.07
CA VAL A 60 5.92 10.09 -8.35
C VAL A 60 5.12 9.84 -7.07
N PHE A 61 5.73 9.26 -6.04
CA PHE A 61 5.08 8.87 -4.78
C PHE A 61 5.75 9.47 -3.53
N PRO A 62 5.80 10.81 -3.39
CA PRO A 62 6.31 11.44 -2.18
C PRO A 62 5.36 11.18 -0.99
N ALA A 63 5.89 11.18 0.23
CA ALA A 63 5.16 10.88 1.47
C ALA A 63 3.78 11.58 1.62
N PRO A 64 3.63 12.90 1.37
CA PRO A 64 2.32 13.56 1.47
C PRO A 64 1.29 13.05 0.44
N VAL A 65 1.73 12.65 -0.76
CA VAL A 65 0.87 12.09 -1.81
C VAL A 65 0.41 10.68 -1.41
N VAL A 66 1.33 9.86 -0.88
CA VAL A 66 0.99 8.51 -0.38
C VAL A 66 0.01 8.59 0.79
N ALA A 67 0.18 9.54 1.70
CA ALA A 67 -0.77 9.76 2.80
C ALA A 67 -2.16 10.15 2.28
N ALA A 68 -2.24 11.05 1.30
CA ALA A 68 -3.51 11.43 0.67
C ALA A 68 -4.16 10.24 -0.06
N LEU A 69 -3.39 9.46 -0.82
CA LEU A 69 -3.87 8.25 -1.51
C LEU A 69 -4.41 7.21 -0.52
N ASN A 70 -3.75 7.02 0.63
CA ASN A 70 -4.25 6.14 1.70
C ASN A 70 -5.61 6.63 2.23
N GLY A 71 -5.76 7.95 2.45
CA GLY A 71 -7.05 8.53 2.84
C GLY A 71 -8.16 8.20 1.84
N VAL A 72 -7.90 8.37 0.54
CA VAL A 72 -8.85 8.02 -0.53
C VAL A 72 -9.12 6.51 -0.56
N ALA A 73 -8.11 5.67 -0.35
CA ALA A 73 -8.26 4.21 -0.32
C ALA A 73 -9.23 3.76 0.78
N TRP A 74 -9.13 4.34 1.98
CA TRP A 74 -10.09 4.06 3.06
C TRP A 74 -11.52 4.41 2.68
N TRP A 75 -11.73 5.59 2.08
CA TRP A 75 -13.05 5.97 1.56
C TRP A 75 -13.53 5.01 0.48
N GLY A 76 -12.66 4.63 -0.45
CA GLY A 76 -12.96 3.68 -1.51
C GLY A 76 -13.43 2.32 -0.99
N VAL A 77 -12.74 1.77 0.02
CA VAL A 77 -13.12 0.48 0.64
C VAL A 77 -14.46 0.58 1.36
N ILE A 78 -14.70 1.67 2.12
CA ILE A 78 -15.98 1.87 2.81
C ILE A 78 -17.13 1.96 1.80
N LEU A 79 -16.96 2.76 0.74
CA LEU A 79 -17.98 2.90 -0.31
C LEU A 79 -18.21 1.58 -1.06
N PHE A 80 -17.14 0.83 -1.35
CA PHE A 80 -17.24 -0.48 -2.00
C PHE A 80 -18.05 -1.48 -1.16
N ILE A 81 -17.74 -1.60 0.12
CA ILE A 81 -18.46 -2.50 1.04
C ILE A 81 -19.90 -2.03 1.25
N TRP A 82 -20.14 -0.72 1.34
CA TRP A 82 -21.50 -0.17 1.42
C TRP A 82 -22.32 -0.61 0.22
N ILE A 83 -21.85 -0.35 -1.00
CA ILE A 83 -22.58 -0.67 -2.24
C ILE A 83 -22.83 -2.18 -2.31
N ALA A 84 -21.81 -3.00 -2.03
CA ALA A 84 -21.96 -4.45 -1.97
C ALA A 84 -23.01 -4.90 -0.94
N GLY A 85 -23.09 -4.21 0.21
CA GLY A 85 -24.10 -4.48 1.24
C GLY A 85 -25.52 -4.09 0.84
N VAL A 86 -25.70 -3.00 0.07
CA VAL A 86 -27.00 -2.57 -0.45
C VAL A 86 -27.49 -3.48 -1.58
N GLU A 87 -26.57 -4.00 -2.40
CA GLU A 87 -26.89 -4.93 -3.49
C GLU A 87 -27.15 -6.37 -3.00
N LEU A 88 -26.77 -6.69 -1.76
CA LEU A 88 -26.95 -8.01 -1.17
C LEU A 88 -28.40 -8.27 -0.73
N ASP A 89 -29.04 -9.27 -1.35
CA ASP A 89 -30.36 -9.76 -0.92
C ASP A 89 -30.26 -10.63 0.35
N LEU A 90 -30.39 -9.97 1.50
CA LEU A 90 -30.35 -10.61 2.83
C LEU A 90 -31.46 -11.65 3.02
N ARG A 91 -32.63 -11.49 2.38
CA ARG A 91 -33.74 -12.44 2.53
C ARG A 91 -33.39 -13.76 1.86
N ARG A 92 -32.84 -13.71 0.64
CA ARG A 92 -32.36 -14.91 -0.07
C ARG A 92 -31.17 -15.57 0.64
N ALA A 93 -30.23 -14.76 1.14
CA ALA A 93 -29.11 -15.26 1.92
C ALA A 93 -29.57 -15.98 3.20
N TRP A 94 -30.63 -15.48 3.87
CA TRP A 94 -31.17 -16.11 5.08
C TRP A 94 -31.93 -17.42 4.79
N GLN A 95 -32.67 -17.48 3.67
CA GLN A 95 -33.33 -18.70 3.21
C GLN A 95 -32.31 -19.82 2.94
N HIS A 96 -31.19 -19.49 2.29
CA HIS A 96 -30.10 -20.44 1.97
C HIS A 96 -28.91 -20.31 2.91
N ARG A 97 -29.13 -19.99 4.19
CA ARG A 97 -28.06 -19.66 5.15
C ARG A 97 -27.01 -20.75 5.32
N ARG A 98 -27.40 -22.04 5.21
CA ARG A 98 -26.45 -23.16 5.30
C ARG A 98 -25.51 -23.17 4.11
N GLU A 99 -26.04 -23.10 2.89
CA GLU A 99 -25.24 -23.14 1.66
C GLU A 99 -24.40 -21.88 1.49
N SER A 100 -24.99 -20.71 1.74
CA SER A 100 -24.31 -19.41 1.70
C SER A 100 -23.20 -19.35 2.76
N GLY A 101 -23.50 -19.81 3.98
CA GLY A 101 -22.53 -19.83 5.08
C GLY A 101 -21.38 -20.79 4.83
N VAL A 102 -21.64 -22.00 4.33
CA VAL A 102 -20.60 -22.97 3.99
C VAL A 102 -19.73 -22.45 2.85
N THR A 103 -20.32 -21.89 1.80
CA THR A 103 -19.57 -21.32 0.68
C THR A 103 -18.69 -20.16 1.12
N ALA A 104 -19.23 -19.20 1.89
CA ALA A 104 -18.45 -18.09 2.43
C ALA A 104 -17.32 -18.56 3.36
N ALA A 105 -17.62 -19.53 4.24
CA ALA A 105 -16.64 -20.10 5.16
C ALA A 105 -15.53 -20.84 4.41
N LEU A 106 -15.83 -21.56 3.33
CA LEU A 106 -14.81 -22.21 2.51
C LEU A 106 -14.02 -21.19 1.69
N CYS A 107 -14.66 -20.18 1.09
CA CYS A 107 -13.98 -19.15 0.31
C CYS A 107 -12.99 -18.31 1.14
N LEU A 108 -13.31 -18.02 2.40
CA LEU A 108 -12.42 -17.28 3.31
C LEU A 108 -11.50 -18.21 4.11
N GLY A 109 -12.02 -19.34 4.59
CA GLY A 109 -11.29 -20.28 5.44
C GLY A 109 -10.19 -21.03 4.69
N THR A 110 -10.42 -21.44 3.44
CA THR A 110 -9.41 -22.17 2.67
C THR A 110 -8.12 -21.36 2.40
N PRO A 111 -8.15 -20.12 1.86
CA PRO A 111 -6.94 -19.34 1.69
C PRO A 111 -6.30 -18.94 3.03
N LEU A 112 -7.11 -18.71 4.07
CA LEU A 112 -6.59 -18.39 5.40
C LEU A 112 -5.82 -19.56 6.02
N LEU A 113 -6.39 -20.77 6.00
CA LEU A 113 -5.72 -21.97 6.49
C LEU A 113 -4.45 -22.29 5.70
N PHE A 114 -4.51 -22.14 4.37
CA PHE A 114 -3.33 -22.32 3.52
C PHE A 114 -2.25 -21.27 3.82
N GLY A 115 -2.63 -20.00 4.02
CA GLY A 115 -1.74 -18.93 4.43
C GLY A 115 -1.08 -19.19 5.78
N CYS A 116 -1.85 -19.62 6.79
CA CYS A 116 -1.32 -20.00 8.10
C CYS A 116 -0.38 -21.22 8.00
N GLY A 117 -0.74 -22.23 7.21
CA GLY A 117 0.10 -23.40 6.97
C GLY A 117 1.43 -23.03 6.29
N ALA A 118 1.38 -22.18 5.27
CA ALA A 118 2.57 -21.65 4.60
C ALA A 118 3.44 -20.83 5.55
N ALA A 119 2.83 -20.01 6.42
CA ALA A 119 3.55 -19.26 7.44
C ALA A 119 4.27 -20.18 8.44
N LEU A 120 3.61 -21.25 8.93
CA LEU A 120 4.23 -22.23 9.83
C LEU A 120 5.38 -22.99 9.18
N LEU A 121 5.25 -23.34 7.89
CA LEU A 121 6.32 -23.96 7.13
C LEU A 121 7.51 -23.00 6.97
N LEU A 122 7.27 -21.73 6.62
CA LEU A 122 8.34 -20.73 6.52
C LEU A 122 9.03 -20.48 7.88
N LEU A 123 8.29 -20.54 8.98
CA LEU A 123 8.86 -20.43 10.32
C LEU A 123 9.71 -21.65 10.72
N SER A 124 9.38 -22.85 10.21
CA SER A 124 10.15 -24.05 10.51
C SER A 124 11.46 -24.13 9.70
N VAL A 125 11.54 -23.47 8.54
CA VAL A 125 12.79 -23.26 7.82
C VAL A 125 13.55 -22.10 8.48
N GLY A 126 14.49 -22.42 9.38
CA GLY A 126 15.27 -21.42 10.11
C GLY A 126 16.04 -20.46 9.18
N GLY A 127 15.99 -19.16 9.47
CA GLY A 127 16.78 -18.12 8.78
C GLY A 127 16.01 -17.18 7.83
N TRP A 128 14.74 -17.46 7.53
CA TRP A 128 13.95 -16.59 6.64
C TRP A 128 13.59 -15.25 7.28
N ILE A 129 13.24 -15.25 8.57
CA ILE A 129 12.85 -14.04 9.31
C ILE A 129 14.04 -13.09 9.46
N THR A 130 15.23 -13.61 9.76
CA THR A 130 16.46 -12.79 9.92
C THR A 130 16.90 -12.19 8.59
N GLY A 131 16.80 -12.93 7.48
CA GLY A 131 17.07 -12.41 6.14
C GLY A 131 16.08 -11.32 5.71
N PHE A 132 14.77 -11.54 5.89
CA PHE A 132 13.73 -10.57 5.54
C PHE A 132 13.79 -9.31 6.41
N THR A 133 13.98 -9.46 7.72
CA THR A 133 14.09 -8.33 8.66
C THR A 133 15.34 -7.50 8.39
N SER A 134 16.47 -8.13 8.07
CA SER A 134 17.71 -7.42 7.70
C SER A 134 17.56 -6.67 6.37
N LEU A 135 16.84 -7.27 5.39
CA LEU A 135 16.52 -6.62 4.11
C LEU A 135 15.59 -5.42 4.29
N CYS A 136 14.53 -5.55 5.08
CA CYS A 136 13.61 -4.46 5.40
C CYS A 136 14.29 -3.37 6.23
N ALA A 137 15.13 -3.73 7.20
CA ALA A 137 15.92 -2.78 7.98
C ALA A 137 16.95 -2.03 7.12
N ALA A 138 17.59 -2.70 6.16
CA ALA A 138 18.52 -2.08 5.21
C ALA A 138 17.83 -1.09 4.24
N VAL A 139 16.58 -1.38 3.85
CA VAL A 139 15.75 -0.48 3.03
C VAL A 139 15.28 0.72 3.86
N SER A 140 14.81 0.49 5.09
CA SER A 140 14.39 1.56 5.99
C SER A 140 15.54 2.46 6.45
N SER A 141 16.76 1.93 6.61
CA SER A 141 17.94 2.71 6.99
C SER A 141 18.46 3.61 5.86
N HIS A 142 18.36 3.20 4.60
CA HIS A 142 18.63 4.09 3.45
C HIS A 142 17.58 5.19 3.30
N GLY A 143 16.29 4.87 3.53
CA GLY A 143 15.22 5.87 3.56
C GLY A 143 15.38 6.89 4.69
N ALA A 144 15.80 6.44 5.88
CA ALA A 144 16.10 7.32 7.00
C ALA A 144 17.33 8.19 6.74
N MET A 145 18.38 7.66 6.07
CA MET A 145 19.56 8.45 5.70
C MET A 145 19.22 9.55 4.67
N ILE A 146 18.33 9.27 3.72
CA ILE A 146 17.83 10.29 2.76
C ILE A 146 16.93 11.32 3.47
N PHE A 147 16.08 10.90 4.42
CA PHE A 147 15.22 11.82 5.17
C PHE A 147 16.02 12.73 6.10
N ASP A 148 17.09 12.22 6.73
CA ASP A 148 18.01 13.01 7.56
C ASP A 148 18.90 13.95 6.70
N TYR A 149 19.14 13.62 5.42
CA TYR A 149 19.85 14.48 4.47
C TYR A 149 18.95 15.60 3.89
N VAL A 150 17.65 15.34 3.73
CA VAL A 150 16.65 16.30 3.17
C VAL A 150 16.03 17.20 4.24
N ALA A 151 15.96 16.76 5.49
CA ALA A 151 15.48 17.57 6.62
C ALA A 151 16.67 18.09 7.45
N PRO A 152 17.30 19.22 7.09
CA PRO A 152 18.28 19.82 7.98
C PRO A 152 17.61 20.12 9.31
N ARG A 153 18.13 19.52 10.40
CA ARG A 153 17.66 19.85 11.75
C ARG A 153 17.78 21.35 11.96
N GLY A 154 16.63 22.03 11.95
CA GLY A 154 16.52 23.42 12.33
C GLY A 154 17.13 23.59 13.71
N LYS A 155 18.21 24.37 13.78
CA LYS A 155 18.97 24.71 14.98
C LYS A 155 18.04 25.04 16.15
N SER A 156 18.13 24.25 17.21
CA SER A 156 17.72 24.65 18.57
C SER A 156 18.74 25.60 19.21
N GLU A 157 19.29 26.55 18.44
CA GLU A 157 20.28 27.53 18.92
C GLU A 157 19.66 28.90 19.27
N GLY A 158 18.34 29.07 19.12
CA GLY A 158 17.66 30.34 19.39
C GLY A 158 17.34 30.62 20.86
N SER A 159 17.23 29.61 21.74
CA SER A 159 16.74 29.83 23.12
C SER A 159 17.82 30.21 24.13
N SER A 160 19.11 30.01 23.82
CA SER A 160 20.21 30.41 24.71
C SER A 160 20.66 31.85 24.46
N GLN A 161 20.41 32.42 23.28
CA GLN A 161 20.83 33.78 22.93
C GLN A 161 19.86 34.85 23.47
N GLU A 162 18.56 34.56 23.53
CA GLU A 162 17.59 35.43 24.23
C GLU A 162 17.87 35.53 25.74
N ARG A 163 18.34 34.44 26.36
CA ARG A 163 18.64 34.44 27.80
C ARG A 163 19.91 35.24 28.15
N GLN A 164 20.75 35.58 27.18
CA GLN A 164 21.90 36.47 27.37
C GLN A 164 21.58 37.94 27.12
N LEU A 165 20.51 38.27 26.39
CA LEU A 165 20.10 39.66 26.15
C LEU A 165 19.38 40.31 27.34
N HIS A 166 18.85 39.50 28.27
CA HIS A 166 18.16 39.98 29.47
C HIS A 166 19.07 40.15 30.70
N LEU A 167 20.38 39.94 30.56
CA LEU A 167 21.37 40.03 31.66
C LEU A 167 22.47 41.09 31.41
N GLY A 168 22.28 41.97 30.42
CA GLY A 168 23.17 43.10 30.12
C GLY A 168 22.52 44.44 30.45
#